data_AF-A0A7R9HBN0-F1
#
_entry.id   AF-A0A7R9HBN0-F1
#
_cell.length_a   1.000
_cell.length_b   1.000
_cell.length_c   1.000
_cell.angle_alpha   90.00
_cell.angle_beta   90.00
_cell.angle_gamma   90.00
#
_symmetry.space_group_name_H-M   'P 1'
#
loop_
_entity.id
_entity.type
_entity.pdbx_description
1 polymer ?
#
loop_
_entity_poly.entity_id
_entity_poly.type
_entity_poly.pdbx_seq_one_letter_code
_entity_poly.pdbx_strand_id
1 'polypeptide(L)'
;CSYPVDRYDHFAVLCELLPASIPSLAVNLLATSYGYFNQSLRNKLYSSLGCSRGAPSSAARFGNTADTIVNLNSDPYLWDKMGRCFFPGAPFFKLTYRLHISEIEVKEFLESVTLSKGWMTDYNIRRNFSSPLRVDELMAEHPRVYHSLTALARSARDAMEEVFDSYTISEWVEQHVYPTILKLEQLQKDSVALKVPLLWPRRPFEPLRDLKRLGVPMPEDMDTSSTLRPAG
;
A
#
# COMPACT_ATOMS: atom_id res chain seq x y z
N CYS A 1 -4.28 6.76 21.75
CA CYS A 1 -4.58 5.65 22.68
C CYS A 1 -4.62 6.12 24.14
N SER A 2 -5.80 6.37 24.71
CA SER A 2 -5.96 6.63 26.14
C SER A 2 -7.08 5.76 26.71
N TYR A 3 -6.69 4.54 27.09
CA TYR A 3 -7.39 3.53 27.91
C TYR A 3 -8.67 2.86 27.37
N PRO A 4 -8.92 1.56 27.62
CA PRO A 4 -8.07 0.49 28.17
C PRO A 4 -8.02 -0.76 27.27
N VAL A 5 -6.86 -1.09 26.70
CA VAL A 5 -6.52 -2.47 26.33
C VAL A 5 -5.08 -2.71 26.74
N ASP A 6 -4.89 -3.27 27.94
CA ASP A 6 -3.62 -3.51 28.63
C ASP A 6 -2.82 -4.68 28.01
N ARG A 7 -2.86 -4.82 26.67
CA ARG A 7 -2.30 -5.96 25.93
C ARG A 7 -1.33 -5.55 24.82
N TYR A 8 -1.37 -4.29 24.40
CA TYR A 8 -0.40 -3.71 23.47
C TYR A 8 0.45 -2.70 24.23
N ASP A 9 1.76 -2.76 24.02
CA ASP A 9 2.73 -1.82 24.58
C ASP A 9 2.30 -0.36 24.30
N HIS A 10 2.51 0.56 25.23
CA HIS A 10 2.13 1.96 25.09
C HIS A 10 2.78 2.66 23.88
N PHE A 11 3.85 2.07 23.34
CA PHE A 11 4.51 2.54 22.12
C PHE A 11 3.88 2.02 20.82
N ALA A 12 3.01 1.01 20.89
CA ALA A 12 2.33 0.48 19.72
C ALA A 12 1.21 1.43 19.30
N VAL A 13 1.26 1.86 18.05
CA VAL A 13 0.33 2.85 17.51
C VAL A 13 -0.97 2.18 17.06
N LEU A 14 -2.11 2.85 17.36
CA LEU A 14 -3.46 2.54 16.85
C LEU A 14 -3.84 1.05 16.92
N CYS A 15 -3.62 0.41 18.08
CA CYS A 15 -3.67 -1.04 18.19
C CYS A 15 -5.01 -1.69 17.88
N GLU A 16 -6.15 -0.98 17.88
CA GLU A 16 -7.43 -1.57 17.50
C GLU A 16 -8.35 -0.50 16.88
N LEU A 17 -8.40 -0.44 15.55
CA LEU A 17 -9.51 0.24 14.86
C LEU A 17 -10.75 -0.65 14.90
N LEU A 18 -11.35 -0.67 16.09
CA LEU A 18 -12.59 -1.36 16.44
C LEU A 18 -13.67 -1.29 15.33
N PRO A 19 -13.89 -0.16 14.63
CA PRO A 19 -14.99 -0.10 13.67
C PRO A 19 -14.75 -0.93 12.40
N ALA A 20 -13.49 -1.13 11.99
CA ALA A 20 -13.17 -2.03 10.88
C ALA A 20 -13.24 -3.51 11.29
N SER A 21 -13.10 -3.83 12.59
CA SER A 21 -13.14 -5.21 13.09
C SER A 21 -14.54 -5.71 13.47
N ILE A 22 -15.56 -4.84 13.45
CA ILE A 22 -16.96 -5.19 13.78
C ILE A 22 -17.48 -6.43 13.02
N PRO A 23 -17.25 -6.60 11.72
CA PRO A 23 -17.67 -7.82 11.02
C PRO A 23 -17.07 -9.10 11.61
N SER A 24 -15.77 -9.08 11.93
CA SER A 24 -15.07 -10.22 12.52
C SER A 24 -15.56 -10.49 13.95
N LEU A 25 -15.77 -9.43 14.74
CA LEU A 25 -16.36 -9.53 16.08
C LEU A 25 -17.77 -10.14 16.03
N ALA A 26 -18.61 -9.71 15.10
CA ALA A 26 -19.97 -10.22 14.95
C ALA A 26 -19.99 -11.72 14.59
N VAL A 27 -19.08 -12.16 13.71
CA VAL A 27 -18.89 -13.57 13.38
C VAL A 27 -18.45 -14.37 14.62
N ASN A 28 -17.45 -13.89 15.35
CA ASN A 28 -16.93 -14.56 16.55
C ASN A 28 -17.97 -14.65 17.68
N LEU A 29 -18.74 -13.58 17.92
CA LEU A 29 -19.81 -13.56 18.92
C LEU A 29 -20.95 -14.52 18.55
N LEU A 30 -21.31 -14.62 17.27
CA LEU A 30 -22.30 -15.60 16.83
C LEU A 30 -21.78 -17.04 16.96
N ALA A 31 -20.54 -17.30 16.56
CA ALA A 31 -19.95 -18.63 16.66
C ALA A 31 -19.85 -19.09 18.14
N THR A 32 -19.40 -18.22 19.03
CA THR A 32 -19.23 -18.53 20.45
C THR A 32 -20.55 -18.64 21.21
N SER A 33 -21.53 -17.78 20.90
CA SER A 33 -22.85 -17.82 21.58
C SER A 33 -23.67 -19.06 21.21
N TYR A 34 -23.52 -19.57 19.99
CA TYR A 34 -24.26 -20.76 19.52
C TYR A 34 -23.45 -22.06 19.61
N GLY A 35 -22.14 -21.99 19.81
CA GLY A 35 -21.24 -23.14 19.78
C GLY A 35 -20.98 -23.71 18.38
N TYR A 36 -21.49 -23.07 17.33
CA TYR A 36 -21.27 -23.42 15.93
C TYR A 36 -21.42 -22.19 15.04
N PHE A 37 -20.89 -22.27 13.82
CA PHE A 37 -21.10 -21.26 12.79
C PHE A 37 -21.44 -21.93 11.46
N ASN A 38 -22.72 -21.87 11.07
CA ASN A 38 -23.22 -22.47 9.82
C ASN A 38 -24.31 -21.59 9.20
N GLN A 39 -24.75 -21.97 8.00
CA GLN A 39 -25.70 -21.27 7.15
C GLN A 39 -27.00 -20.79 7.84
N SER A 40 -27.45 -21.44 8.92
CA SER A 40 -28.64 -21.02 9.68
C SER A 40 -28.49 -19.66 10.35
N LEU A 41 -27.26 -19.28 10.73
CA LEU A 41 -26.97 -18.02 11.44
C LEU A 41 -26.82 -16.82 10.51
N ARG A 42 -26.90 -17.01 9.19
CA ARG A 42 -26.68 -15.94 8.20
C ARG A 42 -27.59 -14.75 8.44
N ASN A 43 -28.89 -15.02 8.50
CA ASN A 43 -29.90 -13.97 8.60
C ASN A 43 -29.72 -13.18 9.90
N LYS A 44 -29.24 -13.83 10.95
CA LYS A 44 -28.90 -13.19 12.21
C LYS A 44 -27.69 -12.26 12.05
N LEU A 45 -26.59 -12.75 11.46
CA LEU A 45 -25.40 -11.94 11.18
C LEU A 45 -25.74 -10.70 10.34
N TYR A 46 -26.42 -10.88 9.21
CA TYR A 46 -26.72 -9.80 8.29
C TYR A 46 -27.74 -8.81 8.86
N SER A 47 -28.71 -9.28 9.63
CA SER A 47 -29.64 -8.37 10.31
C SER A 47 -28.92 -7.56 11.40
N SER A 48 -28.03 -8.18 12.18
CA SER A 48 -27.27 -7.49 13.23
C SER A 48 -26.31 -6.43 12.68
N LEU A 49 -25.74 -6.65 11.50
CA LEU A 49 -24.86 -5.69 10.81
C LEU A 49 -25.61 -4.71 9.90
N GLY A 50 -26.95 -4.80 9.84
CA GLY A 50 -27.77 -3.95 8.99
C GLY A 50 -27.54 -4.14 7.49
N CYS A 51 -27.08 -5.31 7.04
CA CYS A 51 -26.80 -5.55 5.63
C CYS A 51 -28.11 -5.59 4.81
N SER A 52 -28.09 -4.99 3.61
CA SER A 52 -29.23 -5.05 2.69
C SER A 52 -29.54 -6.52 2.34
N ARG A 53 -30.70 -7.02 2.79
CA ARG A 53 -31.17 -8.39 2.51
C ARG A 53 -31.23 -8.60 0.99
N GLY A 54 -30.39 -9.51 0.46
CA GLY A 54 -30.54 -10.03 -0.90
C GLY A 54 -29.49 -9.64 -1.94
N ALA A 55 -28.31 -9.14 -1.56
CA ALA A 55 -27.25 -8.90 -2.54
C ALA A 55 -26.53 -10.21 -2.92
N PRO A 56 -26.61 -10.70 -4.17
CA PRO A 56 -25.70 -11.72 -4.65
C PRO A 56 -24.26 -11.23 -4.48
N SER A 57 -23.38 -12.05 -3.91
CA SER A 57 -21.94 -11.80 -3.99
C SER A 57 -21.53 -11.67 -5.45
N SER A 58 -20.43 -10.95 -5.71
CA SER A 58 -19.77 -10.98 -7.01
C SER A 58 -19.55 -12.41 -7.55
N ALA A 59 -19.38 -13.39 -6.64
CA ALA A 59 -19.33 -14.83 -6.93
C ALA A 59 -20.62 -15.42 -7.55
N ALA A 60 -21.81 -14.87 -7.30
CA ALA A 60 -23.07 -15.36 -7.88
C ALA A 60 -23.25 -14.94 -9.34
N ARG A 61 -22.41 -14.04 -9.88
CA ARG A 61 -22.36 -13.75 -11.32
C ARG A 61 -21.60 -14.80 -12.13
N PHE A 62 -20.78 -15.64 -11.50
CA PHE A 62 -19.84 -16.53 -12.20
C PHE A 62 -19.94 -18.03 -11.85
N GLY A 63 -20.88 -18.46 -11.00
CA GLY A 63 -21.13 -19.89 -10.84
C GLY A 63 -21.96 -20.28 -9.62
N ASN A 64 -22.57 -21.46 -9.73
CA ASN A 64 -23.41 -22.17 -8.76
C ASN A 64 -22.68 -22.53 -7.45
N THR A 65 -22.12 -21.55 -6.76
CA THR A 65 -21.62 -21.78 -5.40
C THR A 65 -22.76 -21.52 -4.44
N ALA A 66 -23.10 -22.54 -3.65
CA ALA A 66 -23.95 -22.37 -2.48
C ALA A 66 -23.39 -21.17 -1.72
N ASP A 67 -24.17 -20.09 -1.69
CA ASP A 67 -23.81 -18.86 -1.00
C ASP A 67 -23.42 -19.29 0.42
N THR A 68 -22.15 -19.12 0.80
CA THR A 68 -21.67 -19.44 2.14
C THR A 68 -21.73 -18.14 2.96
N ILE A 69 -21.97 -18.26 4.27
CA ILE A 69 -22.07 -17.10 5.16
C ILE A 69 -20.83 -16.20 5.07
N VAL A 70 -19.66 -16.82 5.04
CA VAL A 70 -18.34 -16.19 4.93
C VAL A 70 -17.46 -17.11 4.07
N ASN A 71 -16.68 -16.53 3.15
CA ASN A 71 -15.67 -17.24 2.37
C ASN A 71 -14.33 -16.51 2.47
N LEU A 72 -13.49 -16.92 3.44
CA LEU A 72 -12.19 -16.28 3.68
C LEU A 72 -11.15 -16.57 2.59
N ASN A 73 -11.38 -17.56 1.72
CA ASN A 73 -10.44 -17.87 0.64
C ASN A 73 -10.55 -16.84 -0.48
N SER A 74 -11.77 -16.45 -0.84
CA SER A 74 -12.01 -15.45 -1.89
C SER A 74 -12.13 -14.01 -1.36
N ASP A 75 -12.54 -13.86 -0.10
CA ASP A 75 -12.78 -12.57 0.55
C ASP A 75 -12.17 -12.57 1.96
N PRO A 76 -10.82 -12.56 2.09
CA PRO A 76 -10.13 -12.70 3.37
C PRO A 76 -10.43 -11.55 4.34
N TYR A 77 -10.73 -10.35 3.82
CA TYR A 77 -11.05 -9.16 4.61
C TYR A 77 -12.55 -8.88 4.71
N LEU A 78 -13.39 -9.76 4.14
CA LEU A 78 -14.85 -9.65 4.14
C LEU A 78 -15.38 -8.38 3.44
N TRP A 79 -14.59 -7.74 2.59
CA TRP A 79 -14.97 -6.49 1.94
C TRP A 79 -16.13 -6.67 0.95
N ASP A 80 -16.19 -7.78 0.20
CA ASP A 80 -17.29 -8.02 -0.75
C ASP A 80 -18.60 -8.30 0.00
N LYS A 81 -18.54 -9.19 1.01
CA LYS A 81 -19.73 -9.60 1.76
C LYS A 81 -20.21 -8.51 2.73
N MET A 82 -19.31 -7.84 3.45
CA MET A 82 -19.66 -6.92 4.55
C MET A 82 -19.62 -5.45 4.10
N GLY A 83 -19.07 -5.15 2.93
CA GLY A 83 -19.00 -3.79 2.40
C GLY A 83 -20.37 -3.15 2.11
N ARG A 84 -21.46 -3.92 2.08
CA ARG A 84 -22.83 -3.42 1.89
C ARG A 84 -23.64 -3.30 3.17
N CYS A 85 -22.98 -3.49 4.31
CA CYS A 85 -23.59 -3.38 5.63
C CYS A 85 -23.52 -1.95 6.18
N PHE A 86 -24.34 -1.68 7.20
CA PHE A 86 -24.54 -0.35 7.78
C PHE A 86 -24.34 -0.39 9.30
N PHE A 87 -23.26 -1.03 9.74
CA PHE A 87 -22.84 -1.04 11.13
C PHE A 87 -22.06 0.26 11.47
N PRO A 88 -21.91 0.62 12.75
CA PRO A 88 -21.12 1.79 13.17
C PRO A 88 -19.69 1.74 12.61
N GLY A 89 -19.25 2.77 11.88
CA GLY A 89 -17.96 2.78 11.19
C GLY A 89 -17.86 1.93 9.92
N ALA A 90 -18.99 1.50 9.35
CA ALA A 90 -19.04 0.98 7.99
C ALA A 90 -18.41 1.91 6.93
N PRO A 91 -18.49 3.26 7.02
CA PRO A 91 -17.75 4.15 6.13
C PRO A 91 -16.23 3.91 6.21
N PHE A 92 -15.68 3.79 7.42
CA PHE A 92 -14.27 3.50 7.63
C PHE A 92 -13.89 2.09 7.12
N PHE A 93 -14.75 1.09 7.36
CA PHE A 93 -14.54 -0.26 6.79
C PHE A 93 -14.46 -0.26 5.26
N LYS A 94 -15.30 0.53 4.58
CA LYS A 94 -15.23 0.70 3.11
C LYS A 94 -13.98 1.47 2.68
N LEU A 95 -13.53 2.41 3.51
CA LEU A 95 -12.30 3.16 3.26
C LEU A 95 -11.07 2.25 3.30
N THR A 96 -10.99 1.27 4.22
CA THR A 96 -9.85 0.33 4.26
C THR A 96 -9.73 -0.49 2.97
N TYR A 97 -10.84 -0.87 2.35
CA TYR A 97 -10.85 -1.48 1.02
C TYR A 97 -10.28 -0.55 -0.06
N ARG A 98 -10.74 0.70 -0.08
CA ARG A 98 -10.25 1.71 -1.03
C ARG A 98 -8.76 1.98 -0.84
N LEU A 99 -8.30 2.06 0.41
CA LEU A 99 -6.88 2.20 0.73
C LEU A 99 -6.07 1.04 0.17
N HIS A 100 -6.50 -0.20 0.43
CA HIS A 100 -5.80 -1.38 -0.05
C HIS A 100 -5.65 -1.41 -1.58
N ILE A 101 -6.72 -1.07 -2.32
CA ILE A 101 -6.64 -0.98 -3.79
C ILE A 101 -5.64 0.11 -4.20
N SER A 102 -5.69 1.28 -3.57
CA SER A 102 -4.76 2.37 -3.87
C SER A 102 -3.32 2.01 -3.54
N GLU A 103 -3.06 1.24 -2.47
CA GLU A 103 -1.72 0.77 -2.13
C GLU A 103 -1.15 -0.18 -3.19
N ILE A 104 -1.97 -1.11 -3.69
CA ILE A 104 -1.59 -2.01 -4.79
C ILE A 104 -1.28 -1.19 -6.04
N GLU A 105 -2.16 -0.27 -6.42
CA GLU A 105 -1.98 0.59 -7.59
C GLU A 105 -0.70 1.43 -7.49
N VAL A 106 -0.45 2.06 -6.34
CA VAL A 106 0.78 2.84 -6.11
C VAL A 106 2.00 1.93 -6.18
N LYS A 107 1.95 0.74 -5.57
CA LYS A 107 3.06 -0.21 -5.59
C LYS A 107 3.39 -0.63 -7.02
N GLU A 108 2.39 -1.04 -7.80
CA GLU A 108 2.56 -1.43 -9.21
C GLU A 108 3.11 -0.26 -10.05
N PHE A 109 2.63 0.96 -9.81
CA PHE A 109 3.15 2.16 -10.46
C PHE A 109 4.62 2.41 -10.11
N LEU A 110 4.97 2.40 -8.83
CA LEU A 110 6.35 2.59 -8.36
C LEU A 110 7.29 1.52 -8.93
N GLU A 111 6.90 0.26 -8.91
CA GLU A 111 7.67 -0.85 -9.48
C GLU A 111 7.86 -0.69 -10.99
N SER A 112 6.81 -0.29 -11.72
CA SER A 112 6.85 -0.04 -13.16
C SER A 112 7.86 1.06 -13.52
N VAL A 113 7.88 2.15 -12.76
CA VAL A 113 8.75 3.32 -12.99
C VAL A 113 10.19 3.05 -12.57
N THR A 114 10.39 2.46 -11.38
CA THR A 114 11.72 2.35 -10.74
C THR A 114 12.45 1.05 -11.02
N LEU A 115 11.75 -0.03 -11.36
CA LEU A 115 12.35 -1.36 -11.56
C LEU A 115 12.16 -1.88 -12.98
N SER A 116 10.92 -1.94 -13.48
CA SER A 116 10.62 -2.69 -14.71
C SER A 116 11.13 -2.01 -15.98
N LYS A 117 11.03 -0.67 -16.07
CA LYS A 117 11.31 0.07 -17.31
C LYS A 117 12.72 0.65 -17.39
N GLY A 118 13.45 0.71 -16.28
CA GLY A 118 14.91 0.99 -16.28
C GLY A 118 15.34 2.45 -16.53
N TRP A 119 14.43 3.41 -16.60
CA TRP A 119 14.76 4.83 -16.87
C TRP A 119 14.78 5.71 -15.62
N MET A 120 14.19 5.26 -14.52
CA MET A 120 14.14 6.00 -13.25
C MET A 120 14.55 5.10 -12.07
N THR A 121 15.51 4.21 -12.31
CA THR A 121 16.10 3.39 -11.24
C THR A 121 16.96 4.28 -10.32
N ASP A 122 17.27 3.80 -9.12
CA ASP A 122 18.22 4.50 -8.24
C ASP A 122 19.59 4.73 -8.89
N TYR A 123 19.98 3.89 -9.85
CA TYR A 123 21.19 4.11 -10.63
C TYR A 123 21.09 5.35 -11.52
N ASN A 124 19.95 5.54 -12.19
CA ASN A 124 19.70 6.72 -13.02
C ASN A 124 19.73 7.99 -12.18
N ILE A 125 19.05 7.96 -11.03
CA ILE A 125 18.95 9.08 -10.09
C ILE A 125 20.35 9.43 -9.55
N ARG A 126 21.10 8.46 -9.02
CA ARG A 126 22.47 8.69 -8.50
C ARG A 126 23.45 9.25 -9.53
N ARG A 127 23.19 9.03 -10.82
CA ARG A 127 24.06 9.45 -11.93
C ARG A 127 23.51 10.64 -12.72
N ASN A 128 22.35 11.16 -12.35
CA ASN A 128 21.62 12.17 -13.13
C ASN A 128 21.55 11.81 -14.62
N PHE A 129 21.30 10.53 -14.91
CA PHE A 129 21.37 9.98 -16.26
C PHE A 129 20.07 9.29 -16.63
N SER A 130 19.26 9.96 -17.46
CA SER A 130 18.06 9.38 -18.06
C SER A 130 17.65 10.16 -19.32
N SER A 131 16.72 9.61 -20.09
CA SER A 131 16.12 10.29 -21.23
C SER A 131 14.90 11.10 -20.77
N PRO A 132 14.85 12.43 -20.96
CA PRO A 132 13.71 13.25 -20.52
C PRO A 132 12.36 12.78 -21.07
N LEU A 133 12.32 12.41 -22.37
CA LEU A 133 11.12 11.87 -23.01
C LEU A 133 10.62 10.60 -22.31
N ARG A 134 11.53 9.69 -21.94
CA ARG A 134 11.17 8.45 -21.24
C ARG A 134 10.69 8.71 -19.82
N VAL A 135 11.28 9.69 -19.14
CA VAL A 135 10.82 10.13 -17.81
C VAL A 135 9.39 10.67 -17.90
N ASP A 136 9.08 11.48 -18.92
CA ASP A 136 7.72 12.01 -19.10
C ASP A 136 6.70 10.90 -19.42
N GLU A 137 7.06 9.94 -20.28
CA GLU A 137 6.22 8.75 -20.55
C GLU A 137 5.93 7.93 -19.27
N LEU A 138 6.92 7.79 -18.39
CA LEU A 138 6.78 7.06 -17.13
C LEU A 138 5.89 7.78 -16.12
N MET A 139 5.96 9.11 -16.09
CA MET A 139 5.25 9.94 -15.12
C MET A 139 3.83 10.31 -15.56
N ALA A 140 3.37 9.83 -16.72
CA ALA A 140 2.05 10.15 -17.25
C ALA A 140 0.89 9.81 -16.29
N GLU A 141 0.98 8.68 -15.58
CA GLU A 141 -0.04 8.22 -14.63
C GLU A 141 0.10 8.85 -13.23
N HIS A 142 1.23 9.50 -12.93
CA HIS A 142 1.52 10.02 -11.60
C HIS A 142 0.45 10.96 -11.05
N PRO A 143 -0.04 11.98 -11.79
CA PRO A 143 -1.02 12.92 -11.26
C PRO A 143 -2.33 12.24 -10.85
N ARG A 144 -2.76 11.22 -11.59
CA ARG A 144 -3.98 10.45 -11.32
C ARG A 144 -3.83 9.66 -10.02
N VAL A 145 -2.72 8.93 -9.88
CA VAL A 145 -2.41 8.13 -8.69
C VAL A 145 -2.26 9.02 -7.45
N TYR A 146 -1.52 10.13 -7.56
CA TYR A 146 -1.34 11.10 -6.47
C TYR A 146 -2.66 11.74 -6.03
N HIS A 147 -3.51 12.15 -6.97
CA HIS A 147 -4.80 12.74 -6.65
C HIS A 147 -5.75 11.73 -5.97
N SER A 148 -5.76 10.48 -6.43
CA SER A 148 -6.53 9.39 -5.81
C SER A 148 -6.17 9.22 -4.32
N LEU A 149 -4.88 9.18 -4.01
CA LEU A 149 -4.38 8.99 -2.64
C LEU A 149 -4.63 10.21 -1.74
N THR A 150 -4.45 11.43 -2.26
CA THR A 150 -4.76 12.65 -1.49
C THR A 150 -6.27 12.82 -1.24
N ALA A 151 -7.12 12.41 -2.19
CA ALA A 151 -8.57 12.35 -1.98
C ALA A 151 -8.97 11.29 -0.95
N LEU A 152 -8.21 10.19 -0.86
CA LEU A 152 -8.42 9.16 0.15
C LEU A 152 -8.12 9.68 1.57
N ALA A 153 -7.07 10.50 1.76
CA ALA A 153 -6.80 11.14 3.04
C ALA A 153 -7.97 12.02 3.52
N ARG A 154 -8.59 12.78 2.61
CA ARG A 154 -9.80 13.57 2.92
C ARG A 154 -10.99 12.67 3.25
N SER A 155 -11.19 11.61 2.46
CA SER A 155 -12.23 10.61 2.72
C SER A 155 -12.05 9.92 4.08
N ALA A 156 -10.81 9.75 4.53
CA ALA A 156 -10.49 9.13 5.81
C ALA A 156 -10.97 9.97 6.99
N ARG A 157 -10.72 11.29 6.94
CA ARG A 157 -11.25 12.23 7.92
C ARG A 157 -12.77 12.11 8.02
N ASP A 158 -13.47 12.22 6.89
CA ASP A 158 -14.93 12.20 6.87
C ASP A 158 -15.52 10.86 7.36
N ALA A 159 -14.85 9.74 7.05
CA ALA A 159 -15.30 8.41 7.45
C ALA A 159 -15.05 8.08 8.94
N MET A 160 -14.14 8.81 9.59
CA MET A 160 -13.72 8.56 10.97
C MET A 160 -14.21 9.60 11.97
N GLU A 161 -14.67 10.77 11.50
CA GLU A 161 -15.11 11.90 12.34
C GLU A 161 -16.23 11.55 13.32
N GLU A 162 -17.12 10.62 12.96
CA GLU A 162 -18.22 10.18 13.84
C GLU A 162 -17.76 9.27 14.99
N VAL A 163 -16.60 8.62 14.86
CA VAL A 163 -16.17 7.53 15.76
C VAL A 163 -14.89 7.86 16.50
N PHE A 164 -14.06 8.76 15.98
CA PHE A 164 -12.75 9.07 16.50
C PHE A 164 -12.52 10.58 16.62
N ASP A 165 -11.64 10.96 17.53
CA ASP A 165 -11.17 12.32 17.70
C ASP A 165 -10.13 12.72 16.64
N SER A 166 -9.91 14.02 16.50
CA SER A 166 -8.99 14.56 15.48
C SER A 166 -7.55 14.06 15.61
N TYR A 167 -7.09 13.74 16.83
CA TYR A 167 -5.73 13.23 17.04
C TYR A 167 -5.59 11.82 16.46
N THR A 168 -6.52 10.91 16.76
CA THR A 168 -6.56 9.56 16.21
C THR A 168 -6.68 9.54 14.69
N ILE A 169 -7.51 10.43 14.13
CA ILE A 169 -7.65 10.58 12.67
C ILE A 169 -6.33 11.03 12.04
N SER A 170 -5.68 12.04 12.63
CA SER A 170 -4.41 12.57 12.13
C SER A 170 -3.30 11.51 12.18
N GLU A 171 -3.19 10.82 13.31
CA GLU A 171 -2.25 9.72 13.50
C GLU A 171 -2.48 8.60 12.47
N TRP A 172 -3.74 8.24 12.20
CA TRP A 172 -4.06 7.20 11.23
C TRP A 172 -3.64 7.58 9.82
N VAL A 173 -3.95 8.81 9.39
CA VAL A 173 -3.56 9.33 8.07
C VAL A 173 -2.04 9.41 7.94
N GLU A 174 -1.35 9.86 9.00
CA GLU A 174 0.12 9.96 9.06
C GLU A 174 0.80 8.59 8.91
N GLN A 175 0.19 7.53 9.42
CA GLN A 175 0.78 6.20 9.34
C GLN A 175 0.45 5.45 8.06
N HIS A 176 -0.79 5.55 7.58
CA HIS A 176 -1.29 4.66 6.53
C HIS A 176 -1.30 5.31 5.14
N VAL A 177 -1.43 6.63 5.06
CA VAL A 177 -1.58 7.34 3.77
C VAL A 177 -0.34 8.19 3.47
N TYR A 178 0.13 8.94 4.47
CA TYR A 178 1.21 9.92 4.31
C TYR A 178 2.55 9.35 3.82
N PRO A 179 3.04 8.18 4.27
CA PRO A 179 4.33 7.66 3.79
C PRO A 179 4.31 7.36 2.30
N THR A 180 3.15 6.96 1.78
CA THR A 180 2.95 6.68 0.35
C THR A 180 2.87 7.96 -0.46
N ILE A 181 2.24 9.02 0.08
CA ILE A 181 2.26 10.37 -0.53
C ILE A 181 3.70 10.86 -0.65
N LEU A 182 4.50 10.76 0.43
CA LEU A 182 5.90 11.20 0.41
C LEU A 182 6.74 10.48 -0.65
N LYS A 183 6.53 9.17 -0.84
CA LYS A 183 7.20 8.39 -1.91
C LYS A 183 6.85 8.93 -3.30
N LEU A 184 5.57 9.25 -3.55
CA LEU A 184 5.14 9.83 -4.82
C LEU A 184 5.69 11.25 -5.05
N GLU A 185 5.78 12.06 -4.00
CA GLU A 185 6.38 13.40 -4.07
C GLU A 185 7.89 13.34 -4.32
N GLN A 186 8.57 12.38 -3.68
CA GLN A 186 9.98 12.15 -3.93
C GLN A 186 10.21 11.70 -5.37
N LEU A 187 9.40 10.76 -5.88
CA LEU A 187 9.47 10.34 -7.28
C LEU A 187 9.26 11.50 -8.25
N GLN A 188 8.30 12.40 -7.96
CA GLN A 188 8.08 13.61 -8.75
C GLN A 188 9.33 14.48 -8.77
N LYS A 189 9.95 14.74 -7.60
CA LYS A 189 11.19 15.52 -7.50
C LYS A 189 12.33 14.89 -8.29
N ASP A 190 12.50 13.58 -8.19
CA ASP A 190 13.52 12.83 -8.91
C ASP A 190 13.29 12.89 -10.43
N SER A 191 12.03 12.82 -10.86
CA SER A 191 11.66 12.98 -12.28
C SER A 191 12.06 14.35 -12.82
N VAL A 192 11.84 15.42 -12.04
CA VAL A 192 12.21 16.77 -12.42
C VAL A 192 13.73 16.89 -12.48
N ALA A 193 14.44 16.39 -11.47
CA ALA A 193 15.90 16.42 -11.42
C ALA A 193 16.55 15.69 -12.61
N LEU A 194 16.00 14.54 -13.02
CA LEU A 194 16.49 13.77 -14.17
C LEU A 194 16.30 14.47 -15.52
N LYS A 195 15.40 15.45 -15.61
CA LYS A 195 15.12 16.21 -16.84
C LYS A 195 15.95 17.49 -16.98
N VAL A 196 16.60 17.94 -15.90
CA VAL A 196 17.43 19.16 -15.91
C VAL A 196 18.71 19.02 -16.77
N PRO A 197 19.46 17.89 -16.74
CA PRO A 197 20.68 17.77 -17.52
C PRO A 197 20.43 17.82 -19.03
N LEU A 198 21.15 18.71 -19.72
CA LEU A 198 21.14 18.81 -21.18
C LEU A 198 22.28 18.03 -21.83
N LEU A 199 23.31 17.69 -21.04
CA LEU A 199 24.53 17.02 -21.48
C LEU A 199 24.80 15.86 -20.52
N TRP A 200 25.01 14.67 -21.07
CA TRP A 200 25.36 13.48 -20.30
C TRP A 200 26.82 13.08 -20.55
N PRO A 201 27.56 12.67 -19.50
CA PRO A 201 28.91 12.19 -19.66
C PRO A 201 28.94 10.92 -20.53
N ARG A 202 30.04 10.72 -21.26
CA ARG A 202 30.25 9.47 -21.98
C ARG A 202 30.47 8.33 -20.99
N ARG A 203 29.94 7.16 -21.33
CA ARG A 203 30.19 5.93 -20.58
C ARG A 203 31.61 5.41 -20.90
N PRO A 204 32.24 4.64 -19.98
CA PRO A 204 31.74 4.19 -18.67
C PRO A 204 31.75 5.30 -17.61
N PHE A 205 30.87 5.17 -16.62
CA PHE A 205 30.86 6.07 -15.47
C PHE A 205 31.72 5.49 -14.34
N GLU A 206 32.36 6.36 -13.56
CA GLU A 206 33.11 5.97 -12.36
C GLU A 206 32.28 5.07 -11.43
N PRO A 207 32.80 3.91 -10.99
CA PRO A 207 32.08 3.04 -10.06
C PRO A 207 31.82 3.71 -8.72
N LEU A 208 30.74 3.31 -8.03
CA LEU A 208 30.45 3.82 -6.70
C LEU A 208 31.51 3.32 -5.72
N ARG A 209 32.18 4.23 -5.00
CA ARG A 209 33.23 3.87 -4.02
C ARG A 209 32.75 2.90 -2.95
N ASP A 210 31.48 2.95 -2.56
CA ASP A 210 30.90 2.01 -1.58
C ASP A 210 30.88 0.55 -2.08
N LEU A 211 31.01 0.31 -3.39
CA LEU A 211 31.14 -1.05 -3.93
C LEU A 211 32.43 -1.75 -3.46
N LYS A 212 33.45 -0.99 -3.04
CA LYS A 212 34.68 -1.55 -2.45
C LYS A 212 34.39 -2.31 -1.16
N ARG A 213 33.42 -1.85 -0.35
CA ARG A 213 32.94 -2.57 0.85
C ARG A 213 32.30 -3.92 0.50
N LEU A 214 31.80 -4.07 -0.72
CA LEU A 214 31.18 -5.29 -1.24
C LEU A 214 32.18 -6.20 -1.98
N GLY A 215 33.48 -5.85 -2.00
CA GLY A 215 34.51 -6.63 -2.68
C GLY A 215 34.54 -6.47 -4.20
N VAL A 216 33.88 -5.45 -4.75
CA VAL A 216 33.95 -5.15 -6.19
C VAL A 216 35.27 -4.40 -6.48
N PRO A 217 36.13 -4.89 -7.38
CA PRO A 217 37.39 -4.25 -7.70
C PRO A 217 37.15 -2.92 -8.42
N MET A 218 37.85 -1.86 -7.99
CA MET A 218 37.79 -0.56 -8.64
C MET A 218 38.74 -0.53 -9.84
N PRO A 219 38.49 0.31 -10.86
CA PRO A 219 39.41 0.49 -12.00
C PRO A 219 40.83 0.86 -11.55
N GLU A 220 40.95 1.65 -10.48
CA GLU A 220 42.23 2.01 -9.85
C GLU A 220 42.98 0.79 -9.27
N ASP A 221 42.27 -0.22 -8.79
CA ASP A 221 42.88 -1.45 -8.25
C ASP A 221 43.41 -2.35 -9.39
N MET A 222 42.88 -2.24 -10.62
CA MET A 222 43.30 -3.03 -11.78
C MET A 222 44.63 -2.55 -12.37
N ASP A 223 44.90 -1.24 -12.37
CA ASP A 223 46.13 -0.66 -12.93
C ASP A 223 47.38 -1.03 -12.12
N THR A 224 47.24 -1.33 -10.82
CA THR A 224 48.36 -1.80 -9.98
C THR A 224 48.76 -3.25 -10.23
N SER A 225 47.90 -4.05 -10.88
CA SER A 225 48.17 -5.47 -11.18
C SER A 225 48.89 -5.69 -12.51
N SER A 226 48.87 -4.71 -13.42
CA SER A 226 49.46 -4.81 -14.76
C SER A 226 50.95 -4.43 -14.81
N THR A 227 51.48 -3.78 -13.77
CA THR A 227 52.88 -3.33 -13.67
C THR A 227 53.83 -4.35 -13.03
N LEU A 228 53.35 -5.56 -12.69
CA LEU A 228 54.13 -6.62 -12.03
C LEU A 228 54.41 -7.86 -12.90
N ARG A 229 54.38 -7.76 -14.24
CA ARG A 229 54.95 -8.81 -15.10
C ARG A 229 56.42 -8.49 -15.39
N PRO A 230 57.39 -9.22 -14.79
CA PRO A 230 58.76 -9.12 -15.25
C PRO A 230 58.83 -9.69 -16.68
N ALA A 231 59.49 -8.95 -17.57
CA ALA A 231 59.97 -9.51 -18.82
C ALA A 231 60.99 -10.61 -18.48
N GLY A 232 60.65 -11.85 -18.79
CA GLY A 232 61.49 -13.03 -18.73
C GLY A 232 61.19 -13.92 -19.92
#